data_AF-A0A7W9F1L5-F1
#
_entry.id   AF-A0A7W9F1L5-F1
#
_cell.length_a   1.000
_cell.length_b   1.000
_cell.length_c   1.000
_cell.angle_alpha   90.00
_cell.angle_beta   90.00
_cell.angle_gamma   90.00
#
_symmetry.space_group_name_H-M   'P 1'
#
loop_
_entity.id
_entity.type
_entity.pdbx_description
1 polymer ?
#
loop_
_entity_poly.entity_id
_entity_poly.type
_entity_poly.pdbx_seq_one_letter_code
_entity_poly.pdbx_strand_id
1 'polypeptide(L)'
;MLLSVSVKIGTIEVITVMRAEIRRHEERKYLLRLAGSSISKISADLGVSPTAVSYVSLRRNRSARIELAIARELNRPVNEVFPDTVVKSEVDSLT
;
A
#
# COMPACT_ATOMS: atom_id res chain seq x y z
N MET A 1 -24.39 2.10 27.83
CA MET A 1 -23.03 2.63 28.07
C MET A 1 -21.93 1.77 27.43
N LEU A 2 -22.18 1.16 26.26
CA LEU A 2 -21.25 0.22 25.59
C LEU A 2 -20.66 0.75 24.25
N LEU A 3 -21.10 1.94 23.79
CA LEU A 3 -20.66 2.49 22.51
C LEU A 3 -19.19 2.95 22.49
N SER A 4 -18.57 3.20 23.66
CA SER A 4 -17.19 3.72 23.76
C SER A 4 -16.10 2.63 23.61
N VAL A 5 -16.44 1.36 23.85
CA VAL A 5 -15.48 0.25 23.78
C VAL A 5 -15.31 -0.26 22.34
N SER A 6 -16.39 -0.41 21.56
CA SER A 6 -16.32 -0.90 20.17
C SER A 6 -15.52 0.04 19.25
N VAL A 7 -15.67 1.36 19.41
CA VAL A 7 -14.93 2.35 18.59
C VAL A 7 -13.43 2.37 18.92
N LYS A 8 -13.06 2.20 20.20
CA LYS A 8 -11.65 2.13 20.63
C LYS A 8 -10.94 0.89 20.08
N ILE A 9 -11.61 -0.26 20.04
CA ILE A 9 -11.04 -1.50 19.47
C ILE A 9 -10.80 -1.34 17.97
N GLY A 10 -11.79 -0.84 17.22
CA GLY A 10 -11.62 -0.58 15.78
C GLY A 10 -10.52 0.45 15.46
N THR A 11 -10.37 1.49 16.29
CA THR A 11 -9.31 2.51 16.09
C THR A 11 -7.91 1.91 16.25
N ILE A 12 -7.70 1.01 17.21
CA ILE A 12 -6.40 0.35 17.45
C ILE A 12 -6.04 -0.58 16.29
N GLU A 13 -7.00 -1.33 15.76
CA GLU A 13 -6.79 -2.19 14.59
C GLU A 13 -6.40 -1.38 13.35
N VAL A 14 -7.15 -0.32 13.05
CA VAL A 14 -6.86 0.58 11.91
C VAL A 14 -5.46 1.20 12.01
N ILE A 15 -5.07 1.69 13.20
CA ILE A 15 -3.73 2.24 13.43
C ILE A 15 -2.64 1.17 13.20
N THR A 16 -2.89 -0.06 13.65
CA THR A 16 -1.93 -1.17 13.53
C THR A 16 -1.75 -1.58 12.06
N VAL A 17 -2.85 -1.72 11.31
CA VAL A 17 -2.83 -2.01 9.87
C VAL A 17 -2.13 -0.89 9.10
N MET A 18 -2.44 0.38 9.41
CA MET A 18 -1.79 1.52 8.75
C MET A 18 -0.29 1.56 9.02
N ARG A 19 0.17 1.27 10.24
CA ARG A 19 1.60 1.16 10.56
C ARG A 19 2.28 0.00 9.81
N ALA A 20 1.58 -1.12 9.62
CA ALA A 20 2.09 -2.23 8.84
C ALA A 20 2.26 -1.85 7.35
N GLU A 21 1.30 -1.13 6.75
CA GLU A 21 1.42 -0.66 5.36
C GLU A 21 2.53 0.38 5.18
N ILE A 22 2.74 1.27 6.15
CA ILE A 22 3.89 2.20 6.12
C ILE A 22 5.20 1.41 6.12
N ARG A 23 5.32 0.37 6.96
CA ARG A 23 6.52 -0.48 7.01
C ARG A 23 6.75 -1.19 5.68
N ARG A 24 5.71 -1.82 5.11
CA ARG A 24 5.77 -2.49 3.79
C ARG A 24 6.11 -1.51 2.68
N HIS A 25 5.61 -0.29 2.74
CA HIS A 25 5.94 0.76 1.79
C HIS A 25 7.43 1.13 1.84
N GLU A 26 8.00 1.30 3.04
CA GLU A 26 9.42 1.58 3.19
C GLU A 26 10.30 0.39 2.76
N GLU A 27 9.87 -0.85 3.04
CA GLU A 27 10.52 -2.06 2.54
C GLU A 27 10.52 -2.11 1.00
N ARG A 28 9.37 -1.89 0.35
CA ARG A 28 9.29 -1.82 -1.12
C ARG A 28 10.22 -0.74 -1.68
N LYS A 29 10.28 0.44 -1.06
CA LYS A 29 11.21 1.51 -1.46
C LYS A 29 12.67 1.08 -1.33
N TYR A 30 13.01 0.40 -0.24
CA TYR A 30 14.35 -0.14 -0.04
C TYR A 30 14.71 -1.17 -1.11
N LEU A 31 13.83 -2.14 -1.37
CA LEU A 31 14.03 -3.15 -2.41
C LEU A 31 14.15 -2.54 -3.81
N LEU A 32 13.35 -1.52 -4.13
CA LEU A 32 13.46 -0.79 -5.39
C LEU A 32 14.84 -0.16 -5.54
N ARG A 33 15.37 0.47 -4.47
CA ARG A 33 16.72 1.05 -4.50
C ARG A 33 17.80 -0.02 -4.71
N LEU A 34 17.67 -1.18 -4.06
CA LEU A 34 18.58 -2.30 -4.30
C LEU A 34 18.54 -2.79 -5.75
N ALA A 35 17.36 -2.73 -6.39
CA ALA A 35 17.18 -3.07 -7.80
C ALA A 35 17.61 -1.96 -8.78
N GLY A 36 18.18 -0.84 -8.29
CA GLY A 36 18.56 0.30 -9.13
C GLY A 36 17.37 1.15 -9.61
N SER A 37 16.22 1.00 -8.95
CA SER A 37 14.96 1.66 -9.29
C SER A 37 14.47 2.60 -8.18
N SER A 38 13.36 3.29 -8.41
CA SER A 38 12.73 4.16 -7.42
C SER A 38 11.28 4.48 -7.78
N ILE A 39 10.52 5.00 -6.80
CA ILE A 39 9.18 5.56 -7.04
C ILE A 39 9.23 6.67 -8.10
N SER A 40 10.24 7.54 -8.07
CA SER A 40 10.39 8.63 -9.04
C SER A 40 10.67 8.10 -10.44
N LYS A 41 11.50 7.05 -10.57
CA LYS A 41 11.75 6.38 -11.84
C LYS A 41 10.47 5.79 -12.41
N ILE A 42 9.73 5.00 -11.62
CA ILE A 42 8.45 4.41 -12.03
C ILE A 42 7.43 5.49 -12.41
N SER A 43 7.37 6.57 -11.65
CA SER A 43 6.51 7.72 -11.93
C SER A 43 6.83 8.35 -13.29
N ALA A 44 8.12 8.58 -13.58
CA ALA A 44 8.57 9.10 -14.86
C ALA A 44 8.26 8.13 -16.01
N ASP A 45 8.58 6.84 -15.84
CA ASP A 45 8.37 5.80 -16.85
C ASP A 45 6.88 5.61 -17.19
N LEU A 46 5.98 5.86 -16.23
CA LEU A 46 4.53 5.76 -16.43
C LEU A 46 3.83 7.09 -16.78
N GLY A 47 4.50 8.23 -16.65
CA GLY A 47 3.90 9.55 -16.83
C GLY A 47 2.80 9.87 -15.80
N VAL A 48 2.97 9.43 -14.56
CA VAL A 48 2.04 9.68 -13.44
C VAL A 48 2.74 10.41 -12.30
N SER A 49 2.01 10.99 -11.35
CA SER A 49 2.65 11.66 -10.22
C SER A 49 3.33 10.68 -9.24
N PRO A 50 4.44 11.06 -8.58
CA PRO A 50 5.06 10.24 -7.54
C PRO A 50 4.11 9.93 -6.37
N THR A 51 3.19 10.85 -6.08
CA THR A 51 2.14 10.68 -5.07
C THR A 51 1.19 9.54 -5.44
N ALA A 52 0.78 9.44 -6.70
CA ALA A 52 -0.08 8.34 -7.16
C ALA A 52 0.61 6.97 -6.97
N VAL A 53 1.90 6.88 -7.33
CA VAL A 53 2.70 5.66 -7.12
C VAL A 53 2.82 5.34 -5.63
N SER A 54 3.04 6.35 -4.79
CA SER A 54 3.12 6.19 -3.34
C SER A 54 1.80 5.73 -2.72
N TYR A 55 0.66 6.25 -3.19
CA TYR A 55 -0.66 5.87 -2.69
C TYR A 55 -1.00 4.42 -3.02
N VAL A 56 -0.64 3.97 -4.22
CA VAL A 56 -0.77 2.55 -4.60
C VAL A 56 0.19 1.69 -3.78
N SER A 57 1.45 2.14 -3.62
CA SER A 57 2.44 1.45 -2.79
C SER A 57 2.04 1.39 -1.31
N LEU A 58 1.27 2.34 -0.79
CA LEU A 58 0.71 2.33 0.57
C LEU A 58 -0.63 1.59 0.68
N ARG A 59 -1.11 0.99 -0.41
CA ARG A 59 -2.44 0.37 -0.52
C ARG A 59 -3.62 1.32 -0.22
N ARG A 60 -3.40 2.63 -0.32
CA ARG A 60 -4.44 3.67 -0.21
C ARG A 60 -5.24 3.86 -1.49
N ASN A 61 -4.72 3.34 -2.61
CA ASN A 61 -5.40 3.28 -3.90
C ASN A 61 -5.01 1.98 -4.61
N ARG A 62 -5.78 1.57 -5.62
CA ARG A 62 -5.51 0.40 -6.47
C ARG A 62 -5.30 0.86 -7.90
N SER A 63 -4.21 0.41 -8.52
CA SER A 63 -3.96 0.66 -9.93
C SER A 63 -3.14 -0.50 -10.47
N ALA A 64 -3.77 -1.36 -11.27
CA ALA A 64 -3.11 -2.52 -11.86
C ALA A 64 -1.85 -2.14 -12.65
N ARG A 65 -1.88 -0.98 -13.34
CA ARG A 65 -0.74 -0.48 -14.11
C ARG A 65 0.46 -0.13 -13.21
N ILE A 66 0.22 0.55 -12.08
CA ILE A 66 1.28 0.93 -11.14
C ILE A 66 1.76 -0.29 -10.34
N GLU A 67 0.85 -1.16 -9.88
CA GLU A 67 1.18 -2.38 -9.15
C GLU A 67 2.07 -3.30 -9.99
N LEU A 68 1.71 -3.49 -11.27
CA LEU A 68 2.50 -4.26 -12.22
C LEU A 68 3.87 -3.65 -12.47
N ALA A 69 3.99 -2.32 -12.59
CA ALA A 69 5.27 -1.66 -12.78
C ALA A 69 6.20 -1.86 -11.57
N ILE A 70 5.69 -1.66 -10.35
CA ILE A 70 6.46 -1.90 -9.12
C ILE A 70 6.88 -3.37 -9.03
N ALA A 71 5.97 -4.31 -9.33
CA ALA A 71 6.26 -5.73 -9.28
C ALA A 71 7.33 -6.16 -10.31
N ARG A 72 7.28 -5.59 -11.52
CA ARG A 72 8.30 -5.79 -12.56
C ARG A 72 9.68 -5.30 -12.13
N GLU A 73 9.77 -4.09 -11.58
CA GLU A 73 11.05 -3.54 -11.08
C GLU A 73 11.64 -4.37 -9.92
N LEU A 74 10.78 -5.02 -9.14
CA LEU A 74 11.19 -5.93 -8.07
C LEU A 74 11.42 -7.38 -8.51
N ASN A 75 11.18 -7.69 -9.78
CA ASN A 75 11.19 -9.04 -10.34
C ASN A 75 10.38 -10.05 -9.49
N ARG A 76 9.17 -9.64 -9.09
CA ARG A 76 8.25 -10.44 -8.26
C ARG A 76 6.84 -10.41 -8.84
N PRO A 77 6.00 -11.41 -8.56
CA PRO A 77 4.62 -11.38 -8.97
C PRO A 77 3.82 -10.35 -8.16
N VAL A 78 2.80 -9.75 -8.77
CA VAL A 78 2.01 -8.67 -8.14
C VAL A 78 1.42 -9.13 -6.81
N ASN A 79 0.84 -10.33 -6.74
CA ASN A 79 0.23 -10.87 -5.52
C ASN A 79 1.21 -11.05 -4.34
N GLU A 80 2.52 -11.21 -4.60
CA GLU A 80 3.54 -11.28 -3.55
C GLU A 80 3.91 -9.88 -3.05
N VAL A 81 4.09 -8.93 -3.96
CA VAL A 81 4.41 -7.52 -3.62
C VAL A 81 3.23 -6.83 -2.94
N PHE A 82 2.04 -7.25 -3.33
CA PHE A 82 0.75 -6.65 -3.04
C PHE A 82 -0.24 -7.78 -2.71
N PRO A 83 -0.14 -8.38 -1.50
CA PRO A 83 -1.11 -9.36 -1.07
C PRO A 83 -2.49 -8.71 -0.89
N ASP A 84 -3.54 -9.47 -1.19
CA ASP A 84 -4.91 -9.05 -0.90
C ASP A 84 -5.17 -9.24 0.59
N THR A 85 -5.03 -8.16 1.35
CA THR A 85 -5.45 -8.14 2.75
C THR A 85 -6.96 -7.99 2.80
N VAL A 86 -7.64 -8.91 3.48
CA VAL A 86 -9.12 -9.07 3.55
C VAL A 86 -9.87 -7.86 4.16
N VAL A 87 -9.17 -6.83 4.64
CA VAL A 87 -9.74 -5.81 5.55
C VAL A 87 -10.61 -4.75 4.84
N LYS A 88 -10.72 -4.76 3.50
CA LYS A 88 -11.49 -3.71 2.80
C LYS A 88 -13.01 -3.79 3.03
N SER A 89 -13.56 -4.94 3.41
CA SER A 89 -15.02 -5.09 3.57
C SER A 89 -15.60 -4.50 4.85
N GLU A 90 -14.80 -4.14 5.86
CA GLU A 90 -15.32 -3.66 7.15
C GLU A 90 -15.27 -2.12 7.29
N VAL A 91 -14.36 -1.45 6.58
CA VAL A 91 -14.18 0.01 6.67
C VAL A 91 -15.14 0.77 5.74
N ASP A 92 -15.51 0.16 4.60
CA ASP A 92 -16.47 0.72 3.66
C ASP A 92 -17.93 0.67 4.20
N SER A 93 -18.18 -0.07 5.29
CA SER A 93 -19.47 -0.10 6.01
C SER A 93 -19.62 0.97 7.10
N LEU A 94 -18.60 1.81 7.31
CA LEU A 94 -18.60 2.88 8.32
C LEU A 94 -18.44 4.30 7.72
N THR A 95 -18.49 4.45 6.39
CA THR A 95 -18.46 5.75 5.69
C THR A 95 -19.72 5.93 4.87
#